data_AF-A0A7Y0R2E6-F1
#
_entry.id   AF-A0A7Y0R2E6-F1
#
_cell.length_a   1.000
_cell.length_b   1.000
_cell.length_c   1.000
_cell.angle_alpha   90.00
_cell.angle_beta   90.00
_cell.angle_gamma   90.00
#
_symmetry.space_group_name_H-M   'P 1'
#
loop_
_entity.id
_entity.type
_entity.pdbx_description
1 polymer ?
#
loop_
_entity_poly.entity_id
_entity_poly.type
_entity_poly.pdbx_seq_one_letter_code
_entity_poly.pdbx_strand_id
1 'polypeptide(L)'
;YLRVLVNPDDDNAFLRIVNTPRREIGPVTLEKLGSYANMRGKSLFEASFEMGLEQHLSGRGLENLRRFKQWLVAIADQAERGNTVEAVRSLVRDIHYEDWLYETSASPKAAEMRMKNVSDLYSWIVADLEGEHYDQEEKTLKEVVQRLTLRDMME
;
A
#
# COMPACT_ATOMS: atom_id res chain seq x y z
N TYR A 1 -0.43 1.77 2.12
CA TYR A 1 -0.20 1.50 0.69
C TYR A 1 0.66 2.57 0.08
N LEU A 2 0.20 3.83 0.09
CA LEU A 2 0.93 4.97 -0.47
C LEU A 2 2.38 5.10 0.03
N ARG A 3 2.63 4.87 1.33
CA ARG A 3 4.01 4.81 1.88
C ARG A 3 4.92 3.81 1.17
N VAL A 4 4.42 2.61 0.87
CA VAL A 4 5.22 1.59 0.16
C VAL A 4 5.40 1.94 -1.31
N LEU A 5 4.42 2.60 -1.94
CA LEU A 5 4.55 3.07 -3.33
C LEU A 5 5.68 4.11 -3.48
N VAL A 6 5.82 5.01 -2.52
CA VAL A 6 6.84 6.10 -2.58
C VAL A 6 8.15 5.73 -1.87
N ASN A 7 8.10 4.73 -0.99
CA ASN A 7 9.24 4.20 -0.25
C ASN A 7 9.09 2.68 -0.06
N PRO A 8 9.55 1.88 -1.02
CA PRO A 8 9.44 0.42 -0.96
C PRO A 8 10.17 -0.23 0.23
N ASP A 9 11.13 0.46 0.83
CA ASP A 9 11.91 -0.02 1.97
C ASP A 9 11.19 0.14 3.33
N ASP A 10 9.96 0.64 3.32
CA ASP A 10 9.15 0.83 4.51
C ASP A 10 8.50 -0.49 4.99
N ASP A 11 9.28 -1.32 5.68
CA ASP A 11 8.83 -2.63 6.18
C ASP A 11 7.61 -2.54 7.10
N ASN A 12 7.52 -1.48 7.91
CA ASN A 12 6.36 -1.26 8.79
C ASN A 12 5.09 -1.01 7.98
N ALA A 13 5.17 -0.20 6.93
CA ALA A 13 4.04 0.01 6.03
C ALA A 13 3.71 -1.26 5.24
N PHE A 14 4.73 -2.01 4.77
CA PHE A 14 4.56 -3.28 4.06
C PHE A 14 3.79 -4.30 4.89
N LEU A 15 4.21 -4.54 6.14
CA LEU A 15 3.57 -5.49 7.05
C LEU A 15 2.10 -5.14 7.33
N ARG A 16 1.74 -3.85 7.33
CA ARG A 16 0.36 -3.40 7.52
C ARG A 16 -0.54 -3.70 6.33
N ILE A 17 -0.01 -3.67 5.11
CA ILE A 17 -0.82 -3.73 3.88
C ILE A 17 -0.83 -5.10 3.21
N VAL A 18 0.23 -5.89 3.40
CA VAL A 18 0.47 -7.14 2.66
C VAL A 18 -0.71 -8.11 2.78
N ASN A 19 -1.41 -8.11 3.91
CA ASN A 19 -2.58 -8.95 4.15
C ASN A 19 -3.86 -8.14 4.49
N THR A 20 -3.93 -6.87 4.07
CA THR A 20 -5.09 -6.00 4.30
C THR A 20 -5.56 -5.37 2.99
N PRO A 21 -6.68 -5.78 2.37
CA PRO A 21 -7.56 -6.89 2.73
C PRO A 21 -6.90 -8.27 2.70
N ARG A 22 -7.57 -9.29 3.25
CA ARG A 22 -6.98 -10.63 3.46
C ARG A 22 -6.55 -11.26 2.12
N ARG A 23 -5.27 -11.65 2.02
CA ARG A 23 -4.64 -12.29 0.85
C ARG A 23 -4.04 -13.66 1.15
N GLU A 24 -4.38 -14.22 2.30
CA GLU A 24 -3.81 -15.46 2.83
C GLU A 24 -2.27 -15.43 2.94
N ILE A 25 -1.68 -14.24 3.09
CA ILE A 25 -0.26 -14.07 3.42
C ILE A 25 -0.15 -14.08 4.93
N GLY A 26 -0.14 -15.29 5.49
CA GLY A 26 -0.20 -15.52 6.94
C GLY A 26 1.14 -15.33 7.67
N PRO A 27 1.14 -15.44 9.02
CA PRO A 27 2.32 -15.20 9.86
C PRO A 27 3.54 -16.02 9.45
N VAL A 28 3.36 -17.30 9.12
CA VAL A 28 4.47 -18.19 8.68
C VAL A 28 5.11 -17.70 7.37
N THR A 29 4.32 -17.12 6.47
CA THR A 29 4.86 -16.56 5.21
C THR A 29 5.68 -15.31 5.51
N LEU A 30 5.18 -14.44 6.37
CA LEU A 30 5.85 -13.21 6.78
C LEU A 30 7.12 -13.47 7.60
N GLU A 31 7.09 -14.48 8.47
CA GLU A 31 8.26 -14.93 9.23
C GLU A 31 9.37 -15.40 8.29
N LYS A 32 9.05 -16.30 7.35
CA LYS A 32 10.03 -16.80 6.36
C LYS A 32 10.58 -15.69 5.47
N LEU A 33 9.72 -14.79 4.99
CA LEU A 33 10.15 -13.61 4.23
C LEU A 33 11.07 -12.71 5.07
N GLY A 34 10.71 -12.45 6.33
CA GLY A 34 11.50 -11.63 7.24
C GLY A 34 12.85 -12.25 7.59
N SER A 35 12.91 -13.56 7.86
CA SER A 35 14.18 -14.26 8.08
C SER A 35 15.08 -14.17 6.85
N TYR A 36 14.52 -14.36 5.65
CA TYR A 36 15.25 -14.24 4.40
C TYR A 36 15.73 -12.80 4.14
N ALA A 37 14.86 -11.80 4.33
CA ALA A 37 15.19 -10.38 4.18
C ALA A 37 16.34 -9.97 5.11
N ASN A 38 16.28 -10.38 6.38
CA ASN A 38 17.34 -10.14 7.37
C ASN A 38 18.66 -10.80 6.98
N MET A 39 18.63 -12.06 6.52
CA MET A 39 19.83 -12.76 6.04
C MET A 39 20.50 -12.03 4.85
N ARG A 40 19.70 -11.37 4.01
CA ARG A 40 20.15 -10.69 2.81
C ARG A 40 20.46 -9.20 3.02
N GLY A 41 20.12 -8.65 4.18
CA GLY A 41 20.26 -7.22 4.47
C GLY A 41 19.38 -6.34 3.57
N LYS A 42 18.16 -6.80 3.26
CA LYS A 42 17.22 -6.14 2.35
C LYS A 42 15.88 -5.85 3.03
N SER A 43 15.12 -4.92 2.50
CA SER A 43 13.72 -4.71 2.91
C SER A 43 12.85 -5.91 2.54
N LEU A 44 11.71 -6.07 3.21
CA LEU A 44 10.73 -7.13 2.94
C LEU A 44 10.24 -7.07 1.48
N PHE A 45 10.03 -5.86 0.96
CA PHE A 45 9.59 -5.68 -0.42
C PHE A 45 10.68 -6.14 -1.39
N GLU A 46 11.92 -5.67 -1.24
CA GLU A 46 13.03 -6.04 -2.13
C GLU A 46 13.33 -7.55 -2.05
N ALA A 47 13.39 -8.10 -0.84
CA ALA A 47 13.62 -9.53 -0.62
C ALA A 47 12.54 -10.41 -1.28
N SER A 48 11.30 -9.91 -1.40
CA SER A 48 10.22 -10.63 -2.08
C SER A 48 10.47 -10.85 -3.58
N PHE A 49 11.42 -10.13 -4.20
CA PHE A 49 11.80 -10.28 -5.61
C PHE A 49 12.96 -11.23 -5.87
N GLU A 50 13.71 -11.62 -4.84
CA GLU A 50 14.87 -12.48 -5.05
C GLU A 50 14.46 -13.95 -5.28
N MET A 51 15.07 -14.58 -6.28
CA MET A 51 14.89 -16.01 -6.55
C MET A 51 15.28 -16.90 -5.36
N GLY A 52 16.22 -16.43 -4.51
CA GLY A 52 16.67 -17.17 -3.32
C GLY A 52 15.57 -17.39 -2.28
N LEU A 53 14.54 -16.54 -2.24
CA LEU A 53 13.41 -16.67 -1.31
C LEU A 53 12.71 -18.03 -1.46
N GLU A 54 12.69 -18.60 -2.67
CA GLU A 54 12.01 -19.85 -2.99
C GLU A 54 12.62 -21.08 -2.29
N GLN A 55 13.85 -20.96 -1.80
CA GLN A 55 14.50 -21.98 -0.98
C GLN A 55 13.92 -22.04 0.45
N HIS A 56 13.28 -20.95 0.90
CA HIS A 56 12.76 -20.81 2.27
C HIS A 56 11.22 -20.80 2.32
N LEU A 57 10.60 -20.22 1.29
CA LEU A 57 9.16 -20.03 1.17
C LEU A 57 8.63 -20.68 -0.11
N SER A 58 7.63 -21.54 0.01
CA SER A 58 7.01 -22.25 -1.11
C SER A 58 5.49 -22.36 -0.95
N GLY A 59 4.81 -22.86 -1.98
CA GLY A 59 3.36 -23.10 -1.96
C GLY A 59 2.52 -21.82 -2.02
N ARG A 60 1.31 -21.86 -1.45
CA ARG A 60 0.31 -20.78 -1.58
C ARG A 60 0.78 -19.43 -1.05
N GLY A 61 1.52 -19.42 0.06
CA GLY A 61 2.06 -18.18 0.63
C GLY A 61 3.00 -17.45 -0.33
N LEU A 62 3.87 -18.20 -1.03
CA LEU A 62 4.74 -17.65 -2.06
C LEU A 62 3.94 -17.09 -3.25
N GLU A 63 2.95 -17.85 -3.73
CA GLU A 63 2.14 -17.46 -4.88
C GLU A 63 1.31 -16.19 -4.59
N ASN A 64 0.71 -16.11 -3.41
CA ASN A 64 -0.04 -14.93 -3.00
C ASN A 64 0.86 -13.71 -2.79
N LEU A 65 2.06 -13.90 -2.23
CA LEU A 65 3.06 -12.84 -2.12
C LEU A 65 3.51 -12.34 -3.51
N ARG A 66 3.71 -13.25 -4.47
CA ARG A 66 4.05 -12.89 -5.86
C ARG A 66 2.96 -12.06 -6.53
N ARG A 67 1.70 -12.46 -6.40
CA ARG A 67 0.56 -11.70 -6.93
C ARG A 67 0.49 -10.32 -6.30
N PHE A 68 0.62 -10.23 -4.97
CA PHE A 68 0.60 -8.96 -4.26
C PHE A 68 1.71 -8.01 -4.73
N LYS A 69 2.97 -8.47 -4.78
CA LYS A 69 4.08 -7.60 -5.19
C LYS A 69 3.99 -7.18 -6.66
N GLN A 70 3.54 -8.07 -7.56
CA GLN A 70 3.36 -7.74 -8.98
C GLN A 70 2.30 -6.67 -9.17
N TRP A 71 1.16 -6.82 -8.49
CA TRP A 71 0.11 -5.79 -8.49
C TRP A 71 0.62 -4.47 -7.92
N LEU A 72 1.38 -4.48 -6.82
CA LEU A 72 1.90 -3.25 -6.22
C LEU A 72 2.89 -2.52 -7.15
N VAL A 73 3.74 -3.27 -7.87
CA VAL A 73 4.64 -2.71 -8.89
C VAL A 73 3.85 -2.11 -10.06
N ALA A 74 2.76 -2.75 -10.50
CA ALA A 74 1.92 -2.20 -11.58
C ALA A 74 1.29 -0.86 -11.17
N ILE A 75 0.82 -0.74 -9.93
CA ILE A 75 0.30 0.53 -9.40
C ILE A 75 1.41 1.59 -9.31
N ALA A 76 2.62 1.21 -8.88
CA ALA A 76 3.76 2.13 -8.81
C ALA A 76 4.16 2.66 -10.21
N ASP A 77 4.29 1.77 -11.21
CA ASP A 77 4.59 2.15 -12.59
C ASP A 77 3.49 3.05 -13.19
N GLN A 78 2.22 2.80 -12.88
CA GLN A 78 1.12 3.67 -13.30
C GLN A 78 1.23 5.08 -12.69
N ALA A 79 1.65 5.18 -11.43
CA ALA A 79 1.85 6.47 -10.77
C ALA A 79 3.03 7.24 -11.37
N GLU A 80 4.14 6.56 -11.68
CA GLU A 80 5.33 7.19 -12.28
C GLU A 80 5.09 7.69 -13.72
N ARG A 81 4.19 7.05 -14.47
CA ARG A 81 3.86 7.43 -15.86
C ARG A 81 2.91 8.63 -16.01
N GLY A 82 2.69 9.39 -14.94
CA GLY A 82 1.86 10.60 -14.96
C GLY A 82 0.37 10.36 -14.74
N ASN A 83 -0.04 9.12 -14.43
CA ASN A 83 -1.44 8.79 -14.11
C ASN A 83 -1.65 8.61 -12.60
N THR A 84 -0.96 9.40 -11.76
CA THR A 84 -0.93 9.27 -10.30
C THR A 84 -2.32 9.22 -9.66
N VAL A 85 -3.22 10.11 -10.07
CA VAL A 85 -4.61 10.15 -9.57
C VAL A 85 -5.33 8.83 -9.86
N GLU A 86 -5.23 8.32 -11.09
CA GLU A 86 -5.86 7.05 -11.46
C GLU A 86 -5.15 5.85 -10.81
N ALA A 87 -3.84 5.91 -10.55
CA ALA A 87 -3.12 4.88 -9.81
C ALA A 87 -3.63 4.76 -8.37
N VAL A 88 -3.82 5.88 -7.67
CA VAL A 88 -4.39 5.92 -6.31
C VAL A 88 -5.84 5.43 -6.32
N ARG A 89 -6.64 5.84 -7.31
CA ARG A 89 -8.03 5.36 -7.46
C ARG A 89 -8.08 3.86 -7.72
N SER A 90 -7.27 3.37 -8.66
CA SER A 90 -7.16 1.96 -9.02
C SER A 90 -6.74 1.13 -7.82
N LEU A 91 -5.82 1.63 -7.00
CA LEU A 91 -5.42 0.94 -5.77
C LEU A 91 -6.61 0.63 -4.86
N VAL A 92 -7.44 1.62 -4.54
CA VAL A 92 -8.60 1.44 -3.63
C VAL A 92 -9.62 0.47 -4.23
N ARG A 93 -9.85 0.59 -5.54
CA ARG A 93 -10.78 -0.27 -6.30
C ARG A 93 -10.31 -1.71 -6.38
N ASP A 94 -9.07 -1.93 -6.79
CA ASP A 94 -8.49 -3.26 -7.07
C ASP A 94 -8.38 -4.12 -5.81
N ILE A 95 -8.21 -3.49 -4.64
CA ILE A 95 -8.21 -4.22 -3.37
C ILE A 95 -9.62 -4.46 -2.83
N HIS A 96 -10.68 -4.00 -3.51
CA HIS A 96 -12.06 -4.07 -3.03
C HIS A 96 -12.21 -3.48 -1.61
N TYR A 97 -11.60 -2.31 -1.38
CA TYR A 97 -11.48 -1.77 -0.03
C TYR A 97 -12.83 -1.45 0.60
N GLU A 98 -13.78 -0.94 -0.19
CA GLU A 98 -15.13 -0.64 0.27
C GLU A 98 -15.84 -1.90 0.77
N ASP A 99 -15.89 -2.95 -0.04
CA ASP A 99 -16.48 -4.24 0.34
C ASP A 99 -15.84 -4.78 1.62
N TRP A 100 -14.50 -4.72 1.69
CA TRP A 100 -13.76 -5.13 2.88
C TRP A 100 -14.11 -4.28 4.12
N LEU A 101 -14.35 -2.98 3.97
CA LEU A 101 -14.82 -2.13 5.07
C LEU A 101 -16.22 -2.55 5.53
N TYR A 102 -17.12 -2.91 4.62
CA TYR A 102 -18.45 -3.43 4.97
C TYR A 102 -18.38 -4.77 5.70
N GLU A 103 -17.50 -5.67 5.27
CA GLU A 103 -17.30 -6.98 5.90
C GLU A 103 -16.66 -6.91 7.29
N THR A 104 -15.79 -5.92 7.53
CA THR A 104 -14.98 -5.85 8.75
C THR A 104 -15.43 -4.83 9.78
N SER A 105 -16.39 -3.97 9.43
CA SER A 105 -16.91 -2.96 10.35
C SER A 105 -18.05 -3.51 11.21
N ALA A 106 -18.21 -2.96 12.42
CA ALA A 106 -19.23 -3.39 13.36
C ALA A 106 -20.67 -3.18 12.87
N SER A 107 -20.88 -2.28 11.90
CA SER A 107 -22.18 -2.02 11.27
C SER A 107 -21.99 -1.37 9.89
N PRO A 108 -23.02 -1.39 9.03
CA PRO A 108 -23.00 -0.65 7.77
C PRO A 108 -22.72 0.84 7.97
N LYS A 109 -23.25 1.44 9.05
CA LYS A 109 -23.00 2.86 9.33
C LYS A 109 -21.54 3.15 9.69
N ALA A 110 -20.89 2.24 10.41
CA ALA A 110 -19.48 2.35 10.71
C ALA A 110 -18.62 2.17 9.45
N ALA A 111 -19.01 1.27 8.54
CA ALA A 111 -18.36 1.09 7.24
C ALA A 111 -18.45 2.36 6.38
N GLU A 112 -19.66 2.94 6.25
CA GLU A 112 -19.88 4.22 5.56
C GLU A 112 -18.99 5.34 6.11
N MET A 113 -18.86 5.45 7.44
CA MET A 113 -18.03 6.48 8.06
C MET A 113 -16.54 6.26 7.76
N ARG A 114 -16.07 5.00 7.81
CA ARG A 114 -14.68 4.67 7.44
C ARG A 114 -14.43 4.94 5.96
N MET A 115 -15.38 4.61 5.08
CA MET A 115 -15.26 4.86 3.65
C MET A 115 -15.30 6.37 3.35
N LYS A 116 -16.11 7.14 4.08
CA LYS A 116 -16.07 8.60 4.01
C LYS A 116 -14.68 9.15 4.31
N ASN A 117 -14.01 8.66 5.36
CA ASN A 117 -12.64 9.08 5.68
C ASN A 117 -11.65 8.75 4.54
N VAL A 118 -11.83 7.62 3.86
CA VAL A 118 -11.03 7.25 2.67
C VAL A 118 -11.29 8.21 1.51
N SER A 119 -12.55 8.54 1.24
CA SER A 119 -12.94 9.49 0.19
C SER A 119 -12.47 10.92 0.46
N ASP A 120 -12.51 11.35 1.73
CA ASP A 120 -11.97 12.65 2.16
C ASP A 120 -10.45 12.67 1.92
N LEU A 121 -9.72 11.64 2.37
CA LEU A 121 -8.28 11.52 2.14
C LEU A 121 -7.94 11.51 0.65
N TYR A 122 -8.71 10.79 -0.17
CA TYR A 122 -8.54 10.77 -1.62
C TYR A 122 -8.70 12.16 -2.23
N SER A 123 -9.74 12.90 -1.84
CA SER A 123 -9.98 14.26 -2.31
C SER A 123 -8.83 15.20 -1.97
N TRP A 124 -8.28 15.09 -0.75
CA TRP A 124 -7.09 15.84 -0.34
C TRP A 124 -5.85 15.50 -1.17
N ILE A 125 -5.62 14.22 -1.45
CA ILE A 125 -4.51 13.77 -2.29
C ILE A 125 -4.65 14.34 -3.71
N VAL A 126 -5.85 14.26 -4.30
CA VAL A 126 -6.09 14.78 -5.66
C VAL A 126 -5.84 16.28 -5.72
N ALA A 127 -6.37 17.06 -4.76
CA ALA A 127 -6.14 18.50 -4.71
C ALA A 127 -4.64 18.87 -4.60
N ASP A 128 -3.86 18.09 -3.83
CA ASP A 128 -2.39 18.27 -3.74
C ASP A 128 -1.66 17.87 -5.04
N LEU A 129 -2.10 16.83 -5.73
CA LEU A 129 -1.52 16.39 -6.99
C LEU A 129 -1.83 17.35 -8.15
N GLU A 130 -3.03 17.94 -8.16
CA GLU A 130 -3.51 18.84 -9.22
C GLU A 130 -3.20 20.33 -8.94
N GLY A 131 -2.54 20.64 -7.83
CA GLY A 131 -2.17 22.00 -7.47
C GLY A 131 -3.37 22.90 -7.13
N GLU A 132 -4.49 22.33 -6.67
CA GLU A 132 -5.71 23.08 -6.35
C GLU A 132 -5.67 23.79 -4.97
N HIS A 133 -4.52 23.76 -4.30
CA HIS A 133 -4.30 24.45 -3.02
C HIS A 133 -3.82 25.89 -3.19
N TYR A 134 -3.75 26.62 -2.06
CA TYR A 134 -3.41 28.05 -2.02
C TYR A 134 -2.04 28.37 -2.63
N ASP A 135 -1.10 27.43 -2.61
CA ASP A 135 0.25 27.55 -3.19
C ASP A 135 0.27 27.34 -4.71
N GLN A 136 -0.82 26.81 -5.30
CA GLN A 136 -0.95 26.48 -6.73
C GLN A 136 0.18 25.60 -7.29
N GLU A 137 0.83 24.82 -6.43
CA GLU A 137 1.96 23.99 -6.78
C GLU A 137 1.53 22.51 -6.85
N GLU A 138 1.71 21.91 -8.02
CA GLU A 138 1.56 20.46 -8.22
C GLU A 138 2.60 19.71 -7.40
N LYS A 139 2.15 18.77 -6.58
CA LYS A 139 3.02 17.94 -5.74
C LYS A 139 3.16 16.55 -6.32
N THR A 140 4.35 15.97 -6.20
CA THR A 140 4.56 14.55 -6.48
C THR A 140 3.88 13.70 -5.41
N LEU A 141 3.52 12.45 -5.74
CA LEU A 141 2.94 11.50 -4.76
C LEU A 141 3.82 11.37 -3.49
N LYS A 142 5.15 11.42 -3.67
CA LYS A 142 6.11 11.38 -2.57
C LYS A 142 5.94 12.56 -1.61
N GLU A 143 5.83 13.77 -2.13
CA GLU A 143 5.63 14.98 -1.32
C GLU A 143 4.28 14.96 -0.61
N VAL A 144 3.21 14.53 -1.29
CA VAL A 144 1.88 14.37 -0.67
C VAL A 144 1.92 13.38 0.49
N VAL A 145 2.53 12.20 0.29
CA VAL A 145 2.66 11.19 1.34
C VAL A 145 3.50 11.70 2.51
N GLN A 146 4.63 12.38 2.24
CA GLN A 146 5.46 12.97 3.29
C GLN A 146 4.67 13.97 4.13
N ARG A 147 3.93 14.88 3.48
CA ARG A 147 3.08 15.88 4.17
C ARG A 147 2.02 15.21 5.05
N LEU A 148 1.36 14.17 4.56
CA LEU A 148 0.37 13.41 5.32
C LEU A 148 0.99 12.72 6.54
N THR A 149 2.17 12.11 6.39
CA THR A 149 2.86 11.44 7.52
C THR A 149 3.35 12.41 8.59
N LEU A 150 3.73 13.63 8.21
CA LEU A 150 4.14 14.66 9.17
C LEU A 150 2.96 15.21 9.95
N ARG A 151 1.78 15.37 9.32
CA ARG A 151 0.55 15.77 10.01
C ARG A 151 0.10 14.75 11.05
N ASP A 152 0.17 13.45 10.72
CA ASP A 152 -0.16 12.34 11.64
C ASP A 152 0.72 12.30 12.90
N MET A 153 1.90 12.92 12.88
CA MET A 153 2.81 13.01 14.03
C MET A 153 2.55 14.23 14.93
N MET A 154 1.71 15.18 14.49
CA MET A 154 1.41 16.41 15.21
C MET A 154 0.06 16.35 15.96
N GLU A 155 -0.73 15.30 15.75
CA GLU A 155 -1.97 14.98 16.48
C GLU A 155 -1.70 13.93 17.58
#